data_AF-A0A7X4K8S9-F1
#
_entry.id   AF-A0A7X4K8S9-F1
#
_cell.length_a   1.000
_cell.length_b   1.000
_cell.length_c   1.000
_cell.angle_alpha   90.00
_cell.angle_beta   90.00
_cell.angle_gamma   90.00
#
_symmetry.space_group_name_H-M   'P 1'
#
loop_
_entity.id
_entity.type
_entity.pdbx_description
1 polymer ?
#
loop_
_entity_poly.entity_id
_entity_poly.type
_entity_poly.pdbx_seq_one_letter_code
_entity_poly.pdbx_strand_id
1 'polypeptide(L)'
;MTFQFDPSFDAESLHMPGDSLIELDQIESSLGILLPSELRDLFIEFGSAIVFNKDVEFPAEKCAYSDDSGRIGVSVIYGPVDGSSGIIRINEQLSMQIPKTSVVFAEIGLGNMLLIDRIDGKISV
;
A
#
# COMPACT_ATOMS: atom_id res chain seq x y z
N MET A 1 1.52 -10.65 -12.37
CA MET A 1 2.84 -10.02 -12.31
C MET A 1 3.30 -10.18 -10.86
N THR A 2 4.47 -10.76 -10.60
CA THR A 2 5.02 -10.94 -9.24
C THR A 2 5.69 -9.64 -8.80
N PHE A 3 5.42 -9.23 -7.57
CA PHE A 3 5.92 -7.99 -6.99
C PHE A 3 7.35 -8.25 -6.51
N GLN A 4 8.25 -7.27 -6.63
CA GLN A 4 9.63 -7.43 -6.15
C GLN A 4 10.12 -6.08 -5.66
N PHE A 5 10.37 -5.99 -4.36
CA PHE A 5 10.88 -4.79 -3.70
C PHE A 5 12.41 -4.82 -3.67
N ASP A 6 13.04 -3.70 -4.01
CA ASP A 6 14.51 -3.55 -4.00
C ASP A 6 14.94 -2.72 -2.77
N PRO A 7 15.78 -3.25 -1.87
CA PRO A 7 16.25 -2.53 -0.68
C PRO A 7 17.09 -1.28 -0.98
N SER A 8 17.45 -1.01 -2.24
CA SER A 8 18.10 0.24 -2.66
C SER A 8 17.15 1.43 -2.74
N PHE A 9 15.85 1.22 -2.58
CA PHE A 9 14.88 2.29 -2.43
C PHE A 9 15.08 3.01 -1.10
N ASP A 10 15.29 4.32 -1.17
CA ASP A 10 15.46 5.23 -0.03
C ASP A 10 14.13 5.35 0.71
N ALA A 11 13.81 4.33 1.52
CA ALA A 11 12.53 4.12 2.17
C ALA A 11 12.67 4.30 3.68
N GLU A 12 11.71 4.99 4.30
CA GLU A 12 11.68 5.26 5.73
C GLU A 12 10.37 4.81 6.35
N SER A 13 10.48 4.25 7.56
CA SER A 13 9.33 3.97 8.42
C SER A 13 8.73 5.28 8.94
N LEU A 14 7.48 5.55 8.60
CA LEU A 14 6.70 6.64 9.15
C LEU A 14 5.99 6.17 10.42
N HIS A 15 6.69 6.29 11.54
CA HIS A 15 6.12 6.04 12.87
C HIS A 15 5.48 7.31 13.45
N MET A 16 4.19 7.27 13.77
CA MET A 16 3.58 8.31 14.59
C MET A 16 3.59 7.93 16.08
N PRO A 17 3.84 8.89 17.00
CA PRO A 17 3.79 8.63 18.42
C PRO A 17 2.41 8.10 18.85
N GLY A 18 2.36 6.89 19.38
CA GLY A 18 1.11 6.25 19.84
C GLY A 18 0.54 5.20 18.90
N ASP A 19 1.10 5.04 17.69
CA ASP A 19 0.73 3.96 16.78
C ASP A 19 1.07 2.60 17.42
N SER A 20 0.09 1.70 17.43
CA SER A 20 0.28 0.31 17.86
C SER A 20 0.27 -0.61 16.64
N LEU A 21 1.16 -1.59 16.63
CA LEU A 21 1.21 -2.58 15.54
C LEU A 21 -0.05 -3.46 15.58
N ILE A 22 -0.62 -3.71 14.42
CA ILE A 22 -1.74 -4.63 14.21
C ILE A 22 -1.19 -5.90 13.54
N GLU A 23 -1.59 -7.05 14.06
CA GLU A 23 -1.22 -8.35 13.49
C GLU A 23 -1.74 -8.49 12.05
N LEU A 24 -0.94 -9.10 11.17
CA LEU A 24 -1.28 -9.23 9.75
C LEU A 24 -2.59 -9.98 9.52
N ASP A 25 -2.83 -11.04 10.29
CA ASP A 25 -4.04 -11.85 10.19
C ASP A 25 -5.30 -11.04 10.57
N GLN A 26 -5.15 -10.08 11.49
CA GLN A 26 -6.22 -9.16 11.84
C GLN A 26 -6.48 -8.15 10.71
N ILE A 27 -5.43 -7.68 10.02
CA ILE A 27 -5.56 -6.80 8.85
C ILE A 27 -6.29 -7.52 7.72
N GLU A 28 -5.87 -8.74 7.39
CA GLU A 28 -6.50 -9.57 6.37
C GLU A 28 -7.97 -9.85 6.69
N SER A 29 -8.26 -10.20 7.95
CA SER A 29 -9.64 -10.41 8.40
C SER A 29 -10.50 -9.14 8.33
N SER A 30 -9.93 -7.98 8.66
CA SER A 30 -10.67 -6.71 8.68
C SER A 30 -10.94 -6.19 7.27
N LEU A 31 -9.97 -6.34 6.37
CA LEU A 31 -10.05 -5.89 4.97
C LEU A 31 -10.73 -6.94 4.07
N GLY A 32 -10.86 -8.18 4.54
CA GLY A 32 -11.44 -9.27 3.77
C GLY A 32 -10.61 -9.62 2.53
N ILE A 33 -9.28 -9.62 2.69
CA ILE A 33 -8.31 -9.89 1.63
C ILE A 33 -7.15 -10.72 2.18
N LEU A 34 -6.52 -11.54 1.35
CA LEU A 34 -5.18 -12.06 1.62
C LEU A 34 -4.16 -11.05 1.10
N LEU A 35 -3.31 -10.53 1.98
CA LEU A 35 -2.29 -9.56 1.57
C LEU A 35 -1.32 -10.26 0.60
N PRO A 36 -0.93 -9.60 -0.50
CA PRO A 36 0.16 -10.09 -1.33
C PRO A 36 1.41 -10.36 -0.48
N SER A 37 2.12 -11.44 -0.78
CA SER A 37 3.32 -11.87 -0.02
C SER A 37 4.29 -10.73 0.22
N GLU A 38 4.47 -9.90 -0.79
CA GLU A 38 5.43 -8.83 -0.80
C GLU A 38 4.99 -7.63 0.03
N LEU A 39 3.67 -7.38 0.11
CA LEU A 39 3.12 -6.40 1.04
C LEU A 39 3.23 -6.89 2.49
N ARG A 40 3.07 -8.21 2.72
CA ARG A 40 3.33 -8.81 4.03
C ARG A 40 4.80 -8.68 4.44
N ASP A 41 5.72 -8.96 3.52
CA ASP A 41 7.16 -8.83 3.78
C ASP A 41 7.52 -7.39 4.16
N LEU A 42 6.98 -6.40 3.45
CA LEU A 42 7.12 -4.98 3.80
C LEU A 42 6.58 -4.65 5.19
N PHE A 43 5.41 -5.18 5.55
CA PHE A 43 4.83 -4.94 6.88
C PHE A 43 5.65 -5.59 7.99
N ILE A 44 6.25 -6.75 7.74
CA ILE A 44 7.15 -7.43 8.69
C ILE A 44 8.46 -6.65 8.84
N GLU A 45 9.02 -6.14 7.74
CA GLU A 45 10.29 -5.42 7.73
C GLU A 45 10.18 -4.04 8.39
N PHE A 46 9.18 -3.24 8.01
CA PHE A 46 9.08 -1.84 8.43
C PHE A 46 8.20 -1.62 9.68
N GLY A 47 7.25 -2.52 9.95
CA GLY A 47 6.35 -2.43 11.11
C GLY A 47 5.55 -1.11 11.19
N SER A 48 5.37 -0.41 10.07
CA SER A 48 4.73 0.91 10.00
C SER A 48 4.40 1.27 8.55
N ALA A 49 3.84 2.47 8.34
CA ALA A 49 3.69 3.01 7.00
C ALA A 49 5.07 3.34 6.44
N ILE A 50 5.23 3.21 5.13
CA ILE A 50 6.52 3.39 4.46
C ILE A 50 6.42 4.63 3.58
N VAL A 51 7.35 5.56 3.75
CA VAL A 51 7.48 6.76 2.92
C VAL A 51 8.73 6.61 2.07
N PHE A 52 8.64 7.03 0.82
CA PHE A 52 9.74 6.95 -0.12
C PHE A 52 10.34 8.33 -0.38
N ASN A 53 11.64 8.48 -0.08
CA ASN A 53 12.41 9.71 -0.31
C ASN A 53 12.80 9.91 -1.78
N LYS A 54 12.73 8.84 -2.58
CA LYS A 54 12.92 8.83 -4.03
C LYS A 54 11.70 8.21 -4.68
N ASP A 55 11.46 8.56 -5.95
CA ASP A 55 10.39 7.94 -6.75
C ASP A 55 10.63 6.43 -6.85
N VAL A 56 10.00 5.66 -5.96
CA VAL A 56 9.99 4.21 -6.06
C VAL A 56 8.98 3.86 -7.12
N GLU A 57 9.51 3.35 -8.22
CA GLU A 57 8.78 3.13 -9.44
C GLU A 57 8.27 1.68 -9.53
N PHE A 58 6.97 1.52 -9.31
CA PHE A 58 6.28 0.23 -9.36
C PHE A 58 5.80 -0.08 -10.78
N PRO A 59 6.04 -1.29 -11.31
CA PRO A 59 5.55 -1.65 -12.63
C PRO A 59 4.02 -1.63 -12.66
N ALA A 60 3.45 -0.85 -13.57
CA ALA A 60 2.02 -0.81 -13.83
C ALA A 60 1.79 -0.77 -15.34
N GLU A 61 1.00 -1.71 -15.85
CA GLU A 61 0.69 -1.75 -17.28
C GLU A 61 -0.05 -0.48 -17.71
N LYS A 62 0.69 0.43 -18.37
CA LYS A 62 0.24 1.62 -19.12
C LYS A 62 -1.06 2.24 -18.58
N CYS A 63 -0.97 2.88 -17.43
CA CYS A 63 -2.05 3.70 -16.89
C CYS A 63 -1.70 5.19 -17.02
N ALA A 64 -2.66 6.08 -16.74
CA ALA A 64 -2.43 7.54 -16.84
C ALA A 64 -1.35 8.07 -15.88
N TYR A 65 -0.92 7.26 -14.92
CA TYR A 65 0.04 7.60 -13.87
C TYR A 65 1.38 6.88 -14.03
N SER A 66 1.51 6.02 -15.04
CA SER A 66 2.78 5.37 -15.34
C SER A 66 3.63 6.23 -16.27
N ASP A 67 4.94 6.25 -16.03
CA ASP A 67 5.93 6.84 -16.91
C ASP A 67 6.00 6.12 -18.28
N ASP A 68 6.88 6.61 -19.17
CA ASP A 68 7.11 6.02 -20.49
C ASP A 68 7.62 4.57 -20.43
N SER A 69 8.15 4.15 -19.27
CA SER A 69 8.62 2.79 -18.97
C SER A 69 7.53 1.88 -18.41
N GLY A 70 6.33 2.40 -18.16
CA GLY A 70 5.23 1.65 -17.52
C GLY A 70 5.42 1.49 -16.02
N ARG A 71 5.93 2.51 -15.33
CA ARG A 71 6.16 2.51 -13.88
C ARG A 71 5.50 3.69 -13.18
N ILE A 72 4.96 3.48 -11.99
CA ILE A 72 4.29 4.51 -11.19
C ILE A 72 5.14 4.81 -9.95
N GLY A 73 5.40 6.09 -9.70
CA GLY A 73 5.99 6.55 -8.45
C GLY A 73 5.01 6.43 -7.28
N VAL A 74 5.37 5.66 -6.25
CA VAL A 74 4.60 5.56 -5.00
C VAL A 74 5.21 6.47 -3.96
N SER A 75 4.34 7.26 -3.31
CA SER A 75 4.75 8.19 -2.25
C SER A 75 4.71 7.53 -0.87
N VAL A 76 3.64 6.77 -0.61
CA VAL A 76 3.41 6.13 0.69
C VAL A 76 2.80 4.74 0.51
N ILE A 77 3.27 3.76 1.27
CA ILE A 77 2.54 2.50 1.52
C ILE A 77 1.96 2.57 2.93
N TYR A 78 0.66 2.36 3.07
CA TYR A 78 -0.01 2.39 4.36
C TYR A 78 0.37 1.17 5.20
N GLY A 79 0.61 1.37 6.49
CA GLY A 79 1.26 0.38 7.33
C GLY A 79 0.32 -0.48 8.17
N PRO A 80 0.87 -1.52 8.83
CA PRO A 80 0.16 -2.39 9.76
C PRO A 80 -0.01 -1.74 11.14
N VAL A 81 -0.50 -0.51 11.21
CA VAL A 81 -0.60 0.27 12.46
C VAL A 81 -2.00 0.75 12.74
N ASP A 82 -2.34 0.87 14.03
CA ASP A 82 -3.56 1.52 14.51
C ASP A 82 -3.33 3.03 14.60
N GLY A 83 -3.35 3.68 13.43
CA GLY A 83 -2.95 5.09 13.29
C GLY A 83 -3.51 5.72 12.03
N SER A 84 -3.26 7.03 11.84
CA SER A 84 -3.71 7.75 10.63
C SER A 84 -3.07 7.21 9.34
N SER A 85 -1.88 6.64 9.43
CA SER A 85 -1.20 5.99 8.30
C SER A 85 -1.46 4.48 8.22
N GLY A 86 -2.43 3.99 9.01
CA GLY A 86 -2.81 2.58 9.10
C GLY A 86 -3.70 2.15 7.94
N ILE A 87 -3.38 1.00 7.33
CA ILE A 87 -4.12 0.49 6.17
C ILE A 87 -5.61 0.24 6.46
N ILE A 88 -5.96 -0.24 7.65
CA ILE A 88 -7.37 -0.45 8.05
C ILE A 88 -8.10 0.89 8.08
N ARG A 89 -7.56 1.87 8.81
CA ARG A 89 -8.20 3.16 9.02
C ARG A 89 -8.40 3.93 7.73
N ILE A 90 -7.42 3.90 6.83
CA ILE A 90 -7.54 4.54 5.51
C ILE A 90 -8.66 3.90 4.69
N ASN A 91 -8.77 2.57 4.68
CA ASN A 91 -9.84 1.88 3.97
C ASN A 91 -11.22 2.15 4.58
N GLU A 92 -11.33 2.32 5.90
CA GLU A 92 -12.58 2.76 6.54
C GLU A 92 -13.00 4.16 6.09
N GLN A 93 -12.05 5.10 6.08
CA GLN A 93 -12.27 6.49 5.64
C GLN A 93 -12.67 6.59 4.16
N LEU A 94 -12.04 5.77 3.32
CA LEU A 94 -12.26 5.75 1.87
C LEU A 94 -13.35 4.75 1.43
N SER A 95 -14.00 4.04 2.36
CA SER A 95 -14.96 2.96 2.06
C SER A 95 -16.13 3.35 1.15
N MET A 96 -16.52 4.63 1.13
CA MET A 96 -17.57 5.16 0.25
C MET A 96 -17.03 5.71 -1.09
N GLN A 97 -15.71 5.83 -1.23
CA GLN A 97 -15.02 6.41 -2.39
C GLN A 97 -14.36 5.34 -3.28
N ILE A 98 -14.14 4.14 -2.76
CA ILE A 98 -13.51 3.03 -3.47
C ILE A 98 -14.51 1.89 -3.76
N PRO A 99 -14.27 1.06 -4.79
CA PRO A 99 -15.07 -0.14 -5.02
C PRO A 99 -15.05 -1.06 -3.80
N LYS A 100 -16.18 -1.70 -3.50
CA LYS A 100 -16.29 -2.64 -2.35
C LYS A 100 -15.37 -3.86 -2.48
N THR A 101 -14.96 -4.18 -3.70
CA THR A 101 -14.03 -5.27 -3.99
C THR A 101 -12.58 -4.84 -3.89
N SER A 102 -12.30 -3.59 -3.54
CA SER A 102 -10.94 -3.06 -3.52
C SER A 102 -10.46 -2.73 -2.12
N VAL A 103 -9.14 -2.67 -1.97
CA VAL A 103 -8.43 -2.27 -0.77
C VAL A 103 -7.34 -1.30 -1.18
N VAL A 104 -7.34 -0.09 -0.60
CA VAL A 104 -6.25 0.86 -0.76
C VAL A 104 -5.05 0.38 0.03
N PHE A 105 -3.87 0.33 -0.58
CA PHE A 105 -2.63 -0.03 0.12
C PHE A 105 -1.52 1.01 -0.02
N ALA A 106 -1.59 1.87 -1.04
CA ALA A 106 -0.58 2.89 -1.27
C ALA A 106 -1.18 4.16 -1.87
N GLU A 107 -0.46 5.26 -1.72
CA GLU A 107 -0.74 6.55 -2.33
C GLU A 107 0.32 6.85 -3.39
N ILE A 108 -0.15 7.29 -4.55
CA ILE A 108 0.67 7.83 -5.64
C ILE A 108 0.36 9.32 -5.72
N GLY A 109 1.37 10.12 -6.09
CA GLY A 109 1.31 11.58 -5.97
C GLY A 109 -0.01 12.22 -6.45
N LEU A 110 -0.33 13.39 -5.87
CA LEU A 110 -1.56 14.15 -6.12
C LEU A 110 -2.85 13.49 -5.57
N GLY A 111 -2.73 12.63 -4.54
CA GLY A 111 -3.87 12.03 -3.84
C GLY A 111 -4.55 10.89 -4.59
N ASN A 112 -3.87 10.29 -5.57
CA ASN A 112 -4.34 9.09 -6.25
C ASN A 112 -3.90 7.86 -5.44
N MET A 113 -4.63 6.76 -5.53
CA MET A 113 -4.40 5.60 -4.67
C MET A 113 -4.13 4.37 -5.50
N LEU A 114 -3.31 3.45 -4.99
CA LEU A 114 -3.24 2.10 -5.51
C LEU A 114 -4.17 1.19 -4.72
N LEU A 115 -4.94 0.42 -5.48
CA LEU A 115 -5.97 -0.48 -5.03
C LEU A 115 -5.54 -1.91 -5.33
N ILE A 116 -5.79 -2.84 -4.40
CA ILE A 116 -5.74 -4.28 -4.65
C ILE A 116 -7.18 -4.79 -4.74
N ASP A 117 -7.51 -5.51 -5.81
CA ASP A 117 -8.78 -6.23 -5.92
C ASP A 117 -8.76 -7.49 -5.04
N ARG A 118 -9.80 -7.65 -4.20
CA ARG A 118 -9.94 -8.75 -3.24
C ARG A 118 -10.16 -10.11 -3.92
N ILE A 119 -10.59 -10.15 -5.17
CA ILE A 119 -10.97 -11.36 -5.89
C ILE A 119 -9.75 -11.97 -6.58
N ASP A 120 -8.98 -11.16 -7.32
CA ASP A 120 -7.88 -11.65 -8.14
C ASP A 120 -6.51 -11.06 -7.78
N GLY A 121 -6.44 -10.21 -6.76
CA GLY A 121 -5.21 -9.60 -6.28
C GLY A 121 -4.59 -8.60 -7.25
N LYS A 122 -5.30 -8.21 -8.31
CA LYS A 122 -4.77 -7.23 -9.27
C LYS A 122 -4.66 -5.86 -8.65
N ILE A 123 -3.59 -5.18 -9.02
CA ILE A 123 -3.35 -3.80 -8.64
C ILE A 123 -3.94 -2.87 -9.71
N SER A 124 -4.68 -1.86 -9.28
CA SER A 124 -5.20 -0.79 -10.12
C SER A 124 -4.96 0.58 -9.47
N VAL A 125 -5.15 1.64 -10.26
CA VAL A 125 -5.26 3.01 -9.77
C VAL A 125 -6.73 3.39 -9.71
#